data_AF-A0A800DAU8-F1
#
_entry.id   AF-A0A800DAU8-F1
#
_cell.length_a   1.000
_cell.length_b   1.000
_cell.length_c   1.000
_cell.angle_alpha   90.00
_cell.angle_beta   90.00
_cell.angle_gamma   90.00
#
_symmetry.space_group_name_H-M   'P 1'
#
loop_
_entity.id
_entity.type
_entity.pdbx_description
1 polymer ?
#
loop_
_entity_poly.entity_id
_entity_poly.type
_entity_poly.pdbx_seq_one_letter_code
_entity_poly.pdbx_strand_id
1 'polypeptide(L)'
;MVEGKPRPPSPMEFGSMPLDPVYGWGVVYEPLEVLIEETSAYIEQLAREVYERGEEFNDDELEKRFFAFWDRLVAEGRLRRLPDRPPEFGRAILGRRRWLRAQRIRIRRLVEYWQAEEEKAGGGG
;
A
#
# COMPACT_ATOMS: atom_id res chain seq x y z
N MET A 1 -16.73 -3.77 30.21
CA MET A 1 -16.95 -3.23 28.85
C MET A 1 -15.67 -2.52 28.49
N VAL A 2 -14.80 -3.15 27.69
CA VAL A 2 -13.59 -2.48 27.19
C VAL A 2 -14.01 -1.72 25.95
N GLU A 3 -14.08 -0.39 26.07
CA GLU A 3 -14.18 0.51 24.91
C GLU A 3 -12.96 0.24 24.03
N GLY A 4 -13.18 -0.54 22.98
CA GLY A 4 -12.18 -0.73 21.93
C GLY A 4 -11.98 0.62 21.27
N LYS A 5 -10.84 1.27 21.55
CA LYS A 5 -10.36 2.39 20.73
C LYS A 5 -10.57 2.02 19.26
N PRO A 6 -11.16 2.88 18.42
CA PRO A 6 -11.35 2.56 17.01
C PRO A 6 -9.98 2.18 16.46
N ARG A 7 -9.86 0.92 16.03
CA ARG A 7 -8.65 0.46 15.35
C ARG A 7 -8.55 1.34 14.10
N PRO A 8 -7.39 1.94 13.80
CA PRO A 8 -7.27 2.70 12.57
C PRO A 8 -7.69 1.77 11.43
N PRO A 9 -8.57 2.22 10.53
CA PRO A 9 -8.97 1.44 9.37
C PRO A 9 -7.72 0.96 8.65
N SER A 10 -7.65 -0.34 8.39
CA SER A 10 -6.48 -0.93 7.73
C SER A 10 -6.43 -0.41 6.29
N PRO A 11 -5.26 -0.25 5.66
CA PRO A 11 -5.16 0.13 4.24
C PRO A 11 -5.99 -0.74 3.30
N MET A 12 -6.26 -1.99 3.69
CA MET A 12 -7.14 -2.93 3.02
C MET A 12 -8.62 -2.49 3.03
N GLU A 13 -9.08 -1.82 4.09
CA GLU A 13 -10.45 -1.32 4.23
C GLU A 13 -10.70 -0.07 3.37
N PHE A 14 -9.64 0.60 2.90
CA PHE A 14 -9.73 1.81 2.09
C PHE A 14 -9.88 1.59 0.57
N GLY A 15 -9.97 0.34 0.11
CA GLY A 15 -10.35 0.08 -1.29
C GLY A 15 -10.38 -1.39 -1.70
N SER A 16 -11.18 -1.68 -2.71
CA SER A 16 -11.36 -3.01 -3.33
C SER A 16 -10.27 -3.39 -4.34
N MET A 17 -9.20 -2.59 -4.48
CA MET A 17 -8.16 -2.83 -5.48
C MET A 17 -7.09 -3.81 -4.99
N PRO A 18 -6.60 -4.73 -5.84
CA PRO A 18 -5.64 -5.74 -5.41
C PRO A 18 -4.28 -5.12 -5.09
N LEU A 19 -3.66 -5.56 -3.98
CA LEU A 19 -2.29 -5.21 -3.60
C LEU A 19 -1.24 -6.02 -4.39
N ASP A 20 -1.69 -7.01 -5.16
CA ASP A 20 -0.81 -7.85 -5.97
C ASP A 20 -0.26 -7.06 -7.19
N PRO A 21 1.07 -6.96 -7.35
CA PRO A 21 1.71 -6.31 -8.50
C PRO A 21 1.42 -6.99 -9.84
N VAL A 22 0.88 -8.22 -9.86
CA VAL A 22 0.51 -8.90 -11.11
C VAL A 22 -0.50 -8.07 -11.92
N TYR A 23 -1.37 -7.31 -11.24
CA TYR A 23 -2.37 -6.46 -11.88
C TYR A 23 -1.80 -5.15 -12.43
N GLY A 24 -0.62 -4.74 -11.97
CA GLY A 24 0.08 -3.54 -12.46
C GLY A 24 1.06 -3.86 -13.59
N TRP A 25 1.91 -4.86 -13.36
CA TRP A 25 3.10 -5.14 -14.17
C TRP A 25 3.17 -6.60 -14.67
N GLY A 26 2.25 -7.48 -14.25
CA GLY A 26 2.35 -8.92 -14.52
C GLY A 26 3.40 -9.64 -13.65
N VAL A 27 4.04 -8.95 -12.71
CA VAL A 27 5.05 -9.53 -11.82
C VAL A 27 4.36 -10.39 -10.77
N VAL A 28 4.89 -11.60 -10.55
CA VAL A 28 4.30 -12.59 -9.65
C VAL A 28 5.24 -12.89 -8.49
N TYR A 29 4.70 -12.82 -7.27
CA TYR A 29 5.41 -13.21 -6.05
C TYR A 29 4.60 -14.24 -5.25
N GLU A 30 5.32 -15.15 -4.60
CA GLU A 30 4.75 -16.12 -3.67
C GLU A 30 5.53 -16.16 -2.34
N PRO A 31 4.89 -16.50 -1.21
CA PRO A 31 3.45 -16.74 -1.06
C PRO A 31 2.63 -15.45 -1.12
N LEU A 32 1.47 -15.51 -1.80
CA LEU A 32 0.61 -14.34 -2.02
C LEU A 32 0.14 -13.71 -0.70
N GLU A 33 -0.20 -14.52 0.29
CA GLU A 33 -0.67 -14.03 1.60
C GLU A 33 0.38 -13.11 2.26
N VAL A 34 1.66 -13.51 2.25
CA VAL A 34 2.77 -12.71 2.76
C VAL A 34 2.95 -11.44 1.93
N LEU A 35 2.86 -11.53 0.60
CA LEU A 35 2.96 -10.36 -0.26
C LEU A 35 1.90 -9.31 0.10
N ILE A 36 0.66 -9.75 0.28
CA ILE A 36 -0.48 -8.88 0.56
C ILE A 36 -0.37 -8.28 1.96
N GLU A 37 -0.03 -9.08 2.98
CA GLU A 37 0.18 -8.61 4.36
C GLU A 37 1.31 -7.59 4.44
N GLU A 38 2.48 -7.92 3.89
CA GLU A 38 3.65 -7.05 3.93
C GLU A 38 3.46 -5.77 3.11
N THR A 39 2.81 -5.87 1.95
CA THR A 39 2.50 -4.68 1.14
C THR A 39 1.50 -3.78 1.85
N SER A 40 0.51 -4.35 2.57
CA SER A 40 -0.41 -3.56 3.39
C SER A 40 0.34 -2.82 4.49
N ALA A 41 1.18 -3.52 5.25
CA ALA A 41 1.99 -2.91 6.32
C ALA A 41 2.94 -1.83 5.76
N TYR A 42 3.49 -2.03 4.56
CA TYR A 42 4.34 -1.06 3.91
C TYR A 42 3.58 0.20 3.49
N ILE A 43 2.33 0.07 3.04
CA ILE A 43 1.47 1.23 2.74
C ILE A 43 1.21 2.06 4.00
N GLU A 44 1.04 1.44 5.17
CA GLU A 44 0.92 2.17 6.44
C GLU A 44 2.19 2.94 6.78
N GLN A 45 3.36 2.34 6.56
CA GLN A 45 4.65 3.02 6.75
C GLN A 45 4.80 4.21 5.80
N LEU A 46 4.45 4.04 4.51
CA LEU A 46 4.45 5.14 3.55
C LEU A 46 3.48 6.25 3.95
N ALA A 47 2.28 5.91 4.43
CA ALA A 47 1.34 6.90 4.92
C ALA A 47 1.88 7.65 6.13
N ARG A 48 2.57 6.96 7.06
CA ARG A 48 3.20 7.60 8.21
C ARG A 48 4.25 8.60 7.76
N GLU A 49 5.07 8.24 6.79
CA GLU A 49 6.07 9.14 6.21
C GLU A 49 5.43 10.37 5.56
N VAL A 50 4.35 10.20 4.78
CA VAL A 50 3.61 11.34 4.19
C VAL A 50 3.02 12.23 5.27
N TYR A 51 2.44 11.65 6.30
CA TYR A 51 1.87 12.39 7.43
C TYR A 51 2.96 13.22 8.15
N GLU A 52 4.13 12.63 8.40
CA GLU A 52 5.23 13.30 9.12
C GLU A 52 5.96 14.36 8.27
N ARG A 53 6.12 14.11 6.96
CA ARG A 53 6.79 15.04 6.04
C ARG A 53 5.86 16.12 5.48
N GLY A 54 4.55 15.87 5.45
CA GLY A 54 3.56 16.72 4.80
C GLY A 54 3.60 16.73 3.27
N GLU A 55 4.30 15.76 2.65
CA GLU A 55 4.53 15.70 1.20
C GLU A 55 4.07 14.36 0.61
N GLU A 56 3.25 14.39 -0.45
CA GLU A 56 2.80 13.18 -1.14
C GLU A 56 3.85 12.66 -2.14
N PHE A 57 3.92 11.33 -2.28
CA PHE A 57 4.75 10.69 -3.31
C PHE A 57 4.15 10.82 -4.71
N ASN A 58 5.02 10.98 -5.70
CA ASN A 58 4.67 10.84 -7.11
C ASN A 58 4.67 9.37 -7.57
N ASP A 59 4.10 9.10 -8.75
CA ASP A 59 3.95 7.74 -9.28
C ASP A 59 5.31 7.02 -9.46
N ASP A 60 6.33 7.72 -9.99
CA ASP A 60 7.66 7.15 -10.21
C ASP A 60 8.38 6.80 -8.90
N GLU A 61 8.23 7.64 -7.87
CA GLU A 61 8.79 7.39 -6.55
C GLU A 61 8.10 6.21 -5.87
N LEU A 62 6.76 6.15 -5.91
CA LEU A 62 6.01 5.01 -5.37
C LEU A 62 6.42 3.71 -6.06
N GLU A 63 6.52 3.70 -7.39
CA GLU A 63 6.92 2.52 -8.14
C GLU A 63 8.28 2.00 -7.65
N LYS A 64 9.30 2.87 -7.59
CA LYS A 64 10.64 2.49 -7.13
C LYS A 64 10.63 1.94 -5.70
N ARG A 65 9.86 2.57 -4.81
CA ARG A 65 9.74 2.17 -3.40
C ARG A 65 9.11 0.79 -3.26
N PHE A 66 8.00 0.52 -3.97
CA PHE A 66 7.36 -0.80 -3.95
C PHE A 66 8.26 -1.90 -4.52
N PHE A 67 8.92 -1.67 -5.65
CA PHE A 67 9.84 -2.66 -6.21
C PHE A 67 11.02 -2.92 -5.29
N ALA A 68 11.65 -1.87 -4.73
CA ALA A 68 12.73 -2.03 -3.76
C ALA A 68 12.28 -2.80 -2.50
N PHE A 69 11.05 -2.56 -2.04
CA PHE A 69 10.47 -3.29 -0.92
C PHE A 69 10.24 -4.77 -1.23
N TRP A 70 9.64 -5.10 -2.37
CA TRP A 70 9.43 -6.50 -2.77
C TRP A 70 10.75 -7.23 -3.02
N ASP A 71 11.72 -6.59 -3.68
CA ASP A 71 13.07 -7.16 -3.87
C ASP A 71 13.75 -7.43 -2.53
N ARG A 72 13.58 -6.56 -1.54
CA ARG A 72 14.06 -6.81 -0.18
C ARG A 72 13.39 -8.03 0.45
N LEU A 73 12.07 -8.17 0.33
CA LEU A 73 11.36 -9.36 0.85
C LEU A 73 11.82 -10.65 0.16
N VAL A 74 12.16 -10.58 -1.13
CA VAL A 74 12.76 -11.71 -1.86
C VAL A 74 14.16 -12.02 -1.33
N ALA A 75 14.98 -11.00 -1.11
CA ALA A 75 16.33 -11.16 -0.54
C ALA A 75 16.32 -11.72 0.89
N GLU A 76 15.32 -11.36 1.70
CA GLU A 76 15.08 -11.91 3.04
C GLU A 76 14.50 -13.34 3.02
N GLY A 77 14.19 -13.88 1.84
CA GLY A 77 13.59 -15.21 1.68
C GLY A 77 12.12 -15.30 2.10
N ARG A 78 11.46 -14.15 2.32
CA ARG A 78 10.04 -14.05 2.69
C ARG A 78 9.13 -14.19 1.48
N LEU A 79 9.59 -13.70 0.33
CA LEU A 79 8.95 -13.88 -0.96
C LEU A 79 9.88 -14.63 -1.92
N ARG A 80 9.26 -15.22 -2.94
CA ARG A 80 9.91 -15.78 -4.12
C ARG A 80 9.31 -15.11 -5.34
N ARG A 81 10.16 -14.54 -6.20
CA ARG A 81 9.73 -14.07 -7.51
C ARG A 81 9.54 -15.26 -8.44
N LEU A 82 8.35 -15.35 -9.03
CA LEU A 82 8.01 -16.33 -10.06
C LEU A 82 8.20 -15.73 -11.46
N PRO A 83 8.17 -16.55 -12.51
CA PRO A 83 8.11 -16.05 -13.87
C PRO A 83 6.95 -15.07 -14.07
N ASP A 84 7.27 -13.91 -14.63
CA ASP A 84 6.30 -12.85 -14.87
C ASP A 84 5.23 -13.33 -15.88
N ARG A 85 3.99 -12.86 -15.70
CA ARG A 85 2.91 -13.04 -16.67
C ARG A 85 3.17 -12.16 -17.89
N PRO A 86 2.61 -12.51 -19.07
CA PRO A 86 2.67 -11.65 -20.23
C PRO A 86 2.20 -10.23 -19.88
N PRO A 87 2.87 -9.17 -20.37
CA PRO A 87 2.58 -7.78 -19.99
C PRO A 87 1.14 -7.36 -20.33
N GLU A 88 0.51 -8.03 -21.30
CA GLU A 88 -0.90 -7.89 -21.66
C GLU A 88 -1.84 -8.21 -20.49
N PHE A 89 -1.45 -9.14 -19.61
CA PHE A 89 -2.25 -9.56 -18.46
C PHE A 89 -2.48 -8.41 -17.48
N GLY A 90 -1.39 -7.78 -16.99
CA GLY A 90 -1.50 -6.66 -16.07
C GLY A 90 -2.19 -5.45 -16.71
N ARG A 91 -1.84 -5.12 -17.96
CA ARG A 91 -2.42 -4.00 -18.70
C ARG A 91 -3.92 -4.14 -18.93
N ALA A 92 -4.40 -5.36 -19.21
CA ALA A 92 -5.81 -5.64 -19.42
C ALA A 92 -6.65 -5.50 -18.15
N ILE A 93 -6.06 -5.74 -16.97
CA ILE A 93 -6.80 -5.73 -15.71
C ILE A 93 -6.82 -4.34 -15.08
N LEU A 94 -5.65 -3.81 -14.70
CA LEU A 94 -5.55 -2.51 -14.05
C LEU A 94 -4.48 -1.65 -14.73
N GLY A 95 -3.26 -2.19 -14.85
CA GLY A 95 -2.09 -1.53 -15.39
C GLY A 95 -1.41 -0.59 -14.39
N ARG A 96 -0.09 -0.43 -14.53
CA ARG A 96 0.80 0.29 -13.61
C ARG A 96 0.24 1.61 -13.06
N ARG A 97 -0.24 2.51 -13.93
CA ARG A 97 -0.66 3.87 -13.54
C ARG A 97 -1.90 3.85 -12.64
N ARG A 98 -2.86 2.97 -12.94
CA ARG A 98 -4.07 2.83 -12.13
C ARG A 98 -3.75 2.16 -10.80
N TRP A 99 -2.84 1.19 -10.79
CA TRP A 99 -2.36 0.55 -9.57
C TRP A 99 -1.67 1.56 -8.64
N LEU A 100 -0.71 2.33 -9.14
CA LEU A 100 0.01 3.34 -8.35
C LEU A 100 -0.93 4.44 -7.83
N ARG A 101 -1.82 4.94 -8.69
CA ARG A 101 -2.85 5.92 -8.29
C ARG A 101 -3.75 5.37 -7.18
N ALA A 102 -4.09 4.09 -7.20
CA ALA A 102 -4.87 3.46 -6.15
C ALA A 102 -4.14 3.45 -4.81
N GLN A 103 -2.85 3.10 -4.81
CA GLN A 103 -2.05 3.11 -3.58
C GLN A 103 -1.87 4.52 -3.04
N ARG A 104 -1.64 5.51 -3.91
CA ARG A 104 -1.58 6.92 -3.49
C ARG A 104 -2.88 7.38 -2.84
N ILE A 105 -4.04 7.02 -3.40
CA ILE A 105 -5.34 7.34 -2.79
C ILE A 105 -5.49 6.67 -1.41
N ARG A 106 -5.04 5.42 -1.25
CA ARG A 106 -5.07 4.74 0.06
C ARG A 106 -4.18 5.43 1.09
N ILE A 107 -2.94 5.76 0.70
CA ILE A 107 -1.99 6.49 1.54
C ILE A 107 -2.62 7.81 1.98
N ARG A 108 -3.13 8.60 1.04
CA ARG A 108 -3.78 9.88 1.34
C ARG A 108 -4.95 9.73 2.31
N ARG A 109 -5.82 8.73 2.11
CA ARG A 109 -6.97 8.49 3.00
C ARG A 109 -6.55 8.13 4.44
N LEU A 110 -5.46 7.38 4.60
CA LEU A 110 -4.90 7.07 5.92
C LEU A 110 -4.41 8.34 6.63
N VAL A 111 -3.69 9.20 5.88
CA VAL A 111 -3.21 10.49 6.38
C VAL A 111 -4.38 11.39 6.78
N GLU A 112 -5.38 11.55 5.90
CA GLU A 112 -6.59 12.35 6.15
C GLU A 112 -7.35 11.83 7.39
N TYR A 113 -7.43 10.50 7.57
CA TYR A 113 -8.03 9.89 8.75
C TYR A 113 -7.26 10.24 10.03
N TRP A 114 -5.93 10.10 10.04
CA TRP A 114 -5.14 10.43 11.24
C TRP A 114 -5.22 11.91 11.61
N GLN A 115 -5.16 12.80 10.61
CA GLN A 115 -5.36 14.24 10.82
C GLN A 115 -6.71 14.54 11.46
N ALA A 116 -7.79 13.94 10.95
CA ALA A 116 -9.13 14.12 11.50
C ALA A 116 -9.27 13.59 12.94
N GLU A 117 -8.59 12.47 13.28
CA GLU A 117 -8.61 11.93 14.64
C GLU A 117 -7.82 12.80 15.63
N GLU A 118 -6.72 13.42 15.20
CA GLU A 118 -5.99 14.37 16.04
C GLU A 118 -6.75 15.68 16.27
N GLU A 119 -7.43 16.20 15.26
CA GLU A 119 -8.30 17.38 15.43
C GLU A 119 -9.42 17.10 16.43
N LYS A 120 -10.03 15.91 16.39
CA LYS A 120 -11.04 15.50 17.39
C LYS A 120 -10.44 15.32 18.79
N ALA A 121 -9.21 14.80 18.88
CA ALA A 121 -8.53 14.60 20.16
C ALA A 121 -8.05 15.92 20.79
N GLY A 122 -7.71 16.92 19.97
CA GLY A 122 -7.26 18.25 20.40
C GLY A 122 -8.37 19.30 20.59
N GLY A 123 -9.56 19.07 20.02
CA GLY A 123 -10.71 20.00 20.09
C GLY A 123 -11.62 19.87 21.32
N GLY A 124 -11.26 19.02 22.29
CA GLY A 124 -11.99 18.86 23.56
C GLY A 124 -11.30 19.59 24.71
N GLY A 125 -11.26 20.92 24.66
CA GLY A 125 -10.73 21.79 25.72
C GLY A 125 -11.73 22.87 26.10
#